data_AF-A0A9C7PKK4-F1
#
_entry.id   AF-A0A9C7PKK4-F1
#
_cell.length_a   1.000
_cell.length_b   1.000
_cell.length_c   1.000
_cell.angle_alpha   90.00
_cell.angle_beta   90.00
_cell.angle_gamma   90.00
#
_symmetry.space_group_name_H-M   'P 1'
#
loop_
_entity.id
_entity.type
_entity.pdbx_description
1 polymer ?
#
loop_
_entity_poly.entity_id
_entity_poly.type
_entity_poly.pdbx_seq_one_letter_code
_entity_poly.pdbx_strand_id
1 'polypeptide(L)'
;MHETFGRVIGCGMISDYNDQDNPTPIYNMWKLVEKELTMKGFLLYTYMDKVPAASQQLHEWVRAGDHRIENITEGYPTPGGPIAR
;
A
#
# COMPACT_ATOMS: atom_id res chain seq x y z
N MET A 1 23.09 -3.35 -8.65
CA MET A 1 22.70 -4.52 -7.84
C MET A 1 21.19 -4.67 -8.02
N HIS A 2 20.74 -5.65 -8.81
CA HIS A 2 19.30 -5.89 -8.98
C HIS A 2 18.87 -6.87 -7.89
N GLU A 3 18.13 -6.39 -6.89
CA GLU A 3 17.57 -7.27 -5.85
C GLU A 3 16.51 -8.18 -6.47
N THR A 4 16.69 -9.50 -6.31
CA THR A 4 15.76 -10.59 -6.65
C THR A 4 15.09 -11.13 -5.39
N PHE A 5 14.01 -11.91 -5.53
CA PHE A 5 13.26 -12.53 -4.42
C PHE A 5 12.53 -11.55 -3.48
N GLY A 6 12.19 -10.37 -3.99
CA GLY A 6 11.36 -9.39 -3.29
C GLY A 6 9.93 -9.88 -3.07
N ARG A 7 9.24 -9.24 -2.11
CA ARG A 7 7.84 -9.51 -1.78
C ARG A 7 6.97 -8.29 -2.09
N VAL A 8 5.91 -8.50 -2.88
CA VAL A 8 4.92 -7.48 -3.22
C VAL A 8 3.61 -7.83 -2.50
N ILE A 9 3.18 -6.97 -1.58
CA ILE A 9 1.92 -7.15 -0.85
C ILE A 9 0.90 -6.15 -1.39
N GLY A 10 -0.14 -6.66 -2.06
CA GLY A 10 -1.25 -5.85 -2.54
C GLY A 10 -2.29 -5.66 -1.45
N CYS A 11 -2.30 -4.50 -0.79
CA CYS A 11 -3.32 -4.15 0.21
C CYS A 11 -4.55 -3.44 -0.38
N GLY A 12 -4.48 -3.04 -1.65
CA GLY A 12 -5.53 -2.27 -2.30
C GLY A 12 -5.13 -1.78 -3.70
N MET A 13 -6.10 -1.18 -4.39
CA MET A 13 -5.99 -0.59 -5.72
C MET A 13 -6.79 0.71 -5.75
N ILE A 14 -6.38 1.69 -4.93
CA ILE A 14 -7.17 2.91 -4.70
C ILE A 14 -7.45 3.71 -5.97
N SER A 15 -6.56 3.61 -6.97
CA SER A 15 -6.72 4.18 -8.31
C SER A 15 -7.97 3.70 -9.03
N ASP A 16 -8.40 2.46 -8.77
CA ASP A 16 -9.43 1.77 -9.54
C ASP A 16 -10.73 1.57 -8.74
N TYR A 17 -10.77 1.95 -7.46
CA TYR A 17 -11.94 1.72 -6.60
C TYR A 17 -13.24 2.34 -7.13
N ASN A 18 -13.13 3.48 -7.83
CA ASN A 18 -14.26 4.22 -8.38
C ASN A 18 -14.53 3.93 -9.86
N ASP A 19 -13.68 3.16 -10.54
CA ASP A 19 -13.82 2.82 -11.96
C ASP A 19 -13.43 1.35 -12.19
N GLN A 20 -14.24 0.45 -11.62
CA GLN A 20 -13.97 -0.98 -11.67
C GLN A 20 -14.24 -1.60 -13.04
N ASP A 21 -15.06 -0.93 -13.87
CA ASP A 21 -15.39 -1.39 -15.21
C ASP A 21 -14.25 -1.07 -16.21
N ASN A 22 -13.38 -0.10 -15.90
CA ASN A 22 -12.23 0.28 -16.72
C ASN A 22 -10.92 0.33 -15.90
N PRO A 23 -10.44 -0.81 -15.36
CA PRO A 23 -9.26 -0.81 -14.50
C PRO A 23 -8.00 -0.39 -15.25
N THR A 24 -7.12 0.33 -14.56
CA THR A 24 -5.82 0.76 -15.08
C THR A 24 -4.99 -0.46 -15.51
N PRO A 25 -4.51 -0.53 -16.76
CA PRO A 25 -3.76 -1.70 -17.21
C PRO A 25 -2.37 -1.81 -16.54
N ILE A 26 -2.00 -3.03 -16.17
CA ILE A 26 -0.69 -3.33 -15.54
C ILE A 26 0.30 -3.81 -16.62
N TYR A 27 1.22 -2.92 -17.03
CA TYR A 27 2.16 -3.20 -18.13
C TYR A 27 3.50 -3.83 -17.70
N ASN A 28 3.77 -3.94 -16.40
CA ASN A 28 5.08 -4.33 -15.87
C ASN A 28 5.10 -5.71 -15.21
N MET A 29 4.11 -6.58 -15.48
CA MET A 29 4.02 -7.92 -14.88
C MET A 29 5.25 -8.80 -15.14
N TRP A 30 5.98 -8.56 -16.24
CA TRP A 30 7.25 -9.24 -16.53
C TRP A 30 8.29 -9.06 -15.40
N LYS A 31 8.22 -7.96 -14.63
CA LYS A 31 9.11 -7.74 -13.49
C LYS A 31 8.95 -8.76 -12.37
N LEU A 32 7.79 -9.43 -12.24
CA LEU A 32 7.61 -10.54 -11.31
C LEU A 32 8.49 -11.73 -11.69
N VAL A 33 8.63 -12.00 -12.99
CA VAL A 33 9.46 -13.09 -13.52
C VAL A 33 10.94 -12.69 -13.47
N GLU A 34 11.29 -11.53 -14.02
CA GLU A 34 12.68 -11.03 -14.08
C GLU A 34 13.34 -10.95 -12.70
N LYS A 35 12.55 -10.70 -11.64
CA LYS A 35 13.04 -10.53 -10.28
C LYS A 35 12.64 -11.67 -9.33
N GLU A 36 12.00 -12.73 -9.83
CA GLU A 36 11.57 -13.88 -9.02
C GLU A 36 10.74 -13.47 -7.79
N LEU A 37 9.79 -12.56 -7.98
CA LEU A 37 9.03 -11.95 -6.89
C LEU A 37 7.91 -12.86 -6.40
N THR A 38 7.62 -12.78 -5.10
CA THR A 38 6.37 -13.30 -4.53
C THR A 38 5.35 -12.18 -4.41
N MET A 39 4.20 -12.31 -5.09
CA MET A 39 3.07 -11.39 -4.96
C MET A 39 1.94 -12.02 -4.15
N LYS A 40 1.40 -11.30 -3.15
CA LYS A 40 0.30 -11.79 -2.31
C LYS A 40 -0.70 -10.68 -2.00
N GLY A 41 -1.99 -10.97 -2.15
CA GLY A 41 -3.07 -10.11 -1.68
C GLY A 41 -3.17 -10.09 -0.15
N PHE A 42 -3.43 -8.91 0.41
CA PHE A 42 -3.65 -8.71 1.83
C PHE A 42 -4.97 -7.98 2.04
N LEU A 43 -5.96 -8.70 2.55
CA LEU A 43 -7.25 -8.13 2.94
C LEU A 43 -7.36 -8.19 4.47
N LEU A 44 -7.62 -7.04 5.10
CA LEU A 44 -7.69 -6.93 6.56
C LEU A 44 -8.65 -7.97 7.16
N TYR A 45 -9.80 -8.19 6.51
CA TYR A 45 -10.83 -9.12 6.98
C TYR A 45 -10.35 -10.57 7.08
N THR A 46 -9.30 -10.96 6.35
CA THR A 46 -8.68 -12.29 6.46
C THR A 46 -7.94 -12.50 7.80
N TYR A 47 -7.63 -11.43 8.52
CA TYR A 47 -6.80 -11.43 9.73
C TYR A 47 -7.49 -10.80 10.94
N MET A 48 -8.83 -10.83 11.00
CA MET A 48 -9.60 -10.21 12.08
C MET A 48 -9.26 -10.77 13.47
N ASP A 49 -8.83 -12.03 13.55
CA ASP A 49 -8.33 -12.66 14.77
C ASP A 49 -7.09 -11.97 15.34
N LYS A 50 -6.28 -11.33 14.48
CA LYS A 50 -5.06 -10.62 14.86
C LYS A 50 -5.27 -9.14 15.18
N VAL A 51 -6.40 -8.57 14.76
CA VAL A 51 -6.71 -7.15 14.93
C VAL A 51 -6.65 -6.69 16.39
N PRO A 52 -7.16 -7.42 17.40
CA PRO A 52 -7.09 -6.97 18.79
C PRO A 52 -5.65 -6.75 19.27
N ALA A 53 -4.75 -7.71 19.02
CA ALA A 53 -3.35 -7.62 19.41
C ALA A 53 -2.61 -6.51 18.65
N ALA A 54 -2.83 -6.42 17.33
CA ALA A 54 -2.23 -5.37 16.51
C ALA A 54 -2.68 -3.96 16.94
N SER A 55 -3.96 -3.80 17.26
CA SER A 55 -4.54 -2.53 17.69
C SER A 55 -3.97 -2.08 19.04
N GLN A 56 -3.78 -3.01 19.99
CA GLN A 56 -3.10 -2.71 21.25
C GLN A 56 -1.68 -2.19 21.03
N GLN A 57 -0.90 -2.90 20.22
CA GLN A 57 0.49 -2.51 19.92
C GLN A 57 0.59 -1.14 19.23
N LEU A 58 -0.30 -0.85 18.28
CA LEU A 58 -0.36 0.46 17.63
C LEU A 58 -0.65 1.59 18.63
N HIS A 59 -1.59 1.39 19.57
CA HIS A 59 -1.88 2.37 20.60
C HIS A 59 -0.68 2.64 21.51
N GLU A 60 0.10 1.61 21.86
CA GLU A 60 1.31 1.74 22.67
C GLU A 60 2.35 2.62 21.96
N TRP A 61 2.60 2.37 20.67
CA TRP A 61 3.54 3.17 19.89
C TRP A 61 3.11 4.62 19.69
N VAL A 62 1.82 4.86 19.48
CA VAL A 62 1.29 6.24 19.40
C VAL A 62 1.47 6.97 20.73
N ARG A 63 1.20 6.30 21.86
CA ARG A 63 1.39 6.89 23.21
C ARG A 63 2.87 7.15 23.53
N ALA A 64 3.78 6.32 23.02
CA ALA A 64 5.22 6.51 23.18
C ALA A 64 5.76 7.72 22.37
N GLY A 65 4.98 8.24 21.42
CA GLY A 65 5.42 9.31 20.53
C GLY A 65 6.23 8.82 19.32
N ASP A 66 6.33 7.50 19.14
CA ASP A 66 7.11 6.89 18.05
C ASP A 66 6.37 6.90 16.70
N HIS A 67 5.07 7.21 16.70
CA HIS A 67 4.22 7.20 15.51
C HIS A 67 3.25 8.39 15.52
N ARG A 68 3.06 9.01 14.34
CA ARG A 68 2.12 10.12 14.14
C ARG A 68 0.85 9.62 13.45
N ILE A 69 -0.31 10.11 13.91
CA ILE A 69 -1.58 9.95 13.21
C ILE A 69 -1.76 11.14 12.29
N GLU A 70 -1.89 10.89 10.99
CA GLU A 70 -2.04 11.93 9.97
C GLU A 70 -3.16 11.59 8.99
N ASN A 71 -3.83 12.63 8.51
CA ASN A 71 -4.73 12.57 7.37
C ASN A 71 -4.41 13.77 6.47
N ILE A 72 -3.86 13.48 5.29
CA ILE A 72 -3.47 14.49 4.31
C ILE A 72 -4.33 14.27 3.06
N THR A 73 -5.20 15.23 2.76
CA THR A 73 -6.14 15.17 1.63
C THR A 73 -5.70 16.01 0.44
N GLU A 74 -4.89 17.05 0.67
CA GLU A 74 -4.42 17.97 -0.39
C GLU A 74 -3.20 17.45 -1.15
N GLY A 75 -2.68 16.28 -0.76
CA GLY A 75 -1.45 15.71 -1.30
C GLY A 75 -0.20 16.48 -0.85
N TYR A 76 0.98 15.92 -1.16
CA TYR A 76 2.22 16.66 -1.00
C TYR A 76 2.40 17.60 -2.21
N PRO A 77 2.92 18.83 -2.01
CA PRO A 77 3.24 19.69 -3.13
C PRO A 77 4.20 18.97 -4.07
N THR A 78 3.78 18.80 -5.32
CA THR A 78 4.58 18.16 -6.35
C THR A 78 5.84 18.99 -6.58
N PRO A 79 7.05 18.40 -6.56
CA PRO A 79 8.23 19.10 -7.05
C PRO A 79 8.05 19.37 -8.56
N GLY A 80 7.62 20.59 -8.92
CA GLY A 80 7.76 21.14 -10.27
C GLY A 80 6.60 20.99 -11.27
N GLY A 81 5.33 20.83 -10.88
CA GLY A 81 4.24 20.86 -11.89
C GLY A 81 2.83 21.10 -11.33
N PRO A 82 1.93 21.72 -12.12
CA PRO A 82 0.55 21.92 -11.70
C PRO A 82 -0.23 20.60 -11.75
N ILE A 83 -1.04 20.39 -10.72
CA ILE A 83 -2.05 19.34 -10.63
C ILE A 83 -3.12 19.57 -11.70
N ALA A 84 -3.02 18.89 -12.83
CA ALA A 84 -4.15 18.77 -13.74
C ALA A 84 -5.11 17.72 -13.16
N ARG A 85 -6.36 18.15 -12.99
CA ARG A 85 -7.50 17.41 -12.43
C ARG A 85 -7.71 16.02 -13.03
#